data_AF-A0A378FVR8-F1
#
_entry.id   AF-A0A378FVR8-F1
#
_cell.length_a   1.000
_cell.length_b   1.000
_cell.length_c   1.000
_cell.angle_alpha   90.00
_cell.angle_beta   90.00
_cell.angle_gamma   90.00
#
_symmetry.space_group_name_H-M   'P 1'
#
loop_
_entity.id
_entity.type
_entity.pdbx_description
1 polymer ?
#
loop_
_entity_poly.entity_id
_entity_poly.type
_entity_poly.pdbx_seq_one_letter_code
_entity_poly.pdbx_strand_id
1 'polypeptide(L)'
;MVVENHGDRPIQVGSHYHFAEVNPALKFDRQQAAGYRLNIPAGTAVRFEPGQKREVELVAFAGHRAVFGFRGEVMGPLEVNDE
;
A
#
# COMPACT_ATOMS: atom_id res chain seq x y z
N MET A 1 -7.44 -3.86 -6.81
CA MET A 1 -7.27 -2.37 -6.83
C MET A 1 -6.30 -1.99 -7.94
N VAL A 2 -6.62 -0.98 -8.73
CA VAL A 2 -5.78 -0.51 -9.83
C VAL A 2 -4.84 0.59 -9.36
N VAL A 3 -3.54 0.43 -9.67
CA VAL A 3 -2.46 1.34 -9.27
C VAL A 3 -1.65 1.74 -10.49
N GLU A 4 -1.34 3.03 -10.61
CA GLU A 4 -0.57 3.57 -11.74
C GLU A 4 0.63 4.39 -11.24
N ASN A 5 1.82 4.17 -11.83
CA ASN A 5 3.00 4.97 -11.53
C ASN A 5 3.07 6.20 -12.45
N HIS A 6 2.81 7.38 -11.88
CA HIS A 6 2.91 8.68 -12.57
C HIS A 6 4.31 9.31 -12.43
N GLY A 7 5.25 8.61 -11.80
CA GLY A 7 6.65 9.04 -11.69
C GLY A 7 7.47 8.67 -12.92
N ASP A 8 8.65 9.28 -13.02
CA ASP A 8 9.67 9.05 -14.06
C ASP A 8 10.63 7.89 -13.74
N ARG A 9 10.51 7.33 -12.53
CA ARG A 9 11.39 6.27 -12.02
C ARG A 9 10.55 5.06 -11.57
N PRO A 10 11.14 3.86 -11.66
CA PRO A 10 10.47 2.66 -11.18
C PRO A 10 10.28 2.69 -9.67
N ILE A 11 9.15 2.15 -9.21
CA ILE A 11 8.80 2.04 -7.79
C ILE A 11 8.56 0.57 -7.45
N GLN A 12 9.12 0.11 -6.34
CA GLN A 12 8.92 -1.25 -5.85
C GLN A 12 8.35 -1.20 -4.43
N VAL A 13 7.25 -1.92 -4.21
CA VAL A 13 6.52 -1.96 -2.93
C VAL A 13 6.58 -3.37 -2.37
N GLY A 14 7.08 -3.52 -1.15
CA GLY A 14 7.21 -4.80 -0.46
C GLY A 14 5.90 -5.30 0.16
N SER A 15 5.85 -6.62 0.42
CA SER A 15 4.68 -7.34 0.94
C SER A 15 4.01 -6.77 2.21
N HIS A 16 4.76 -6.12 3.10
CA HIS A 16 4.28 -5.68 4.43
C HIS A 16 4.27 -4.16 4.61
N TYR A 17 4.52 -3.39 3.55
CA TYR A 17 4.43 -1.94 3.61
C TYR A 17 2.95 -1.51 3.69
N HIS A 18 2.63 -0.53 4.53
CA HIS A 18 1.26 -0.01 4.61
C HIS A 18 0.88 0.68 3.29
N PHE A 19 -0.05 0.07 2.55
CA PHE A 19 -0.22 0.39 1.13
C PHE A 19 -0.73 1.81 0.90
N ALA A 20 -1.54 2.36 1.81
CA ALA A 20 -1.98 3.77 1.73
C ALA A 20 -0.83 4.78 1.83
N GLU A 21 0.31 4.40 2.43
CA GLU A 21 1.48 5.26 2.64
C GLU A 21 2.59 5.02 1.60
N VAL A 22 2.33 4.28 0.51
CA VAL A 22 3.35 4.11 -0.55
C VAL A 22 3.64 5.44 -1.26
N ASN A 23 4.72 5.46 -2.06
CA ASN A 23 5.17 6.64 -2.80
C ASN A 23 4.00 7.43 -3.46
N PRO A 24 3.89 8.76 -3.25
CA PRO A 24 2.86 9.62 -3.85
C PRO A 24 2.74 9.60 -5.38
N ALA A 25 3.80 9.19 -6.07
CA ALA A 25 3.79 8.99 -7.52
C ALA A 25 2.89 7.80 -7.94
N LEU A 26 2.59 6.87 -7.03
CA LEU A 26 1.58 5.85 -7.27
C LEU A 26 0.18 6.45 -7.04
N LYS A 27 -0.64 6.44 -8.10
CA LYS A 27 -2.04 6.90 -8.12
C LYS A 27 -2.99 5.72 -8.02
N PHE A 28 -3.86 5.79 -7.01
CA PHE A 28 -4.90 4.83 -6.66
C PHE A 28 -5.77 5.44 -5.53
N ASP A 29 -6.83 4.75 -5.12
CA ASP A 29 -7.63 5.17 -3.97
C ASP A 29 -6.92 4.84 -2.64
N ARG A 30 -6.36 5.87 -2.00
CA ARG A 30 -5.62 5.71 -0.74
C ARG A 30 -6.52 5.41 0.46
N GLN A 31 -7.77 5.86 0.43
CA GLN A 31 -8.72 5.61 1.52
C GLN A 31 -9.10 4.13 1.54
N GLN A 32 -9.34 3.53 0.37
CA GLN A 32 -9.59 2.08 0.26
C GLN A 32 -8.38 1.22 0.65
N ALA A 33 -7.16 1.77 0.57
CA ALA A 33 -5.94 1.05 0.94
C ALA A 33 -5.53 1.21 2.42
N ALA A 34 -6.26 2.02 3.20
CA ALA A 34 -5.94 2.30 4.59
C ALA A 34 -6.09 1.03 5.45
N GLY A 35 -5.00 0.63 6.11
CA GLY A 35 -4.95 -0.59 6.91
C GLY A 35 -4.73 -1.88 6.11
N TYR A 36 -4.33 -1.76 4.85
CA TYR A 36 -4.04 -2.89 3.97
C TYR A 36 -2.57 -2.95 3.55
N ARG A 37 -2.13 -4.14 3.16
CA ARG A 37 -0.83 -4.45 2.55
C ARG A 37 -1.03 -5.32 1.31
N LEU A 38 0.01 -5.51 0.49
CA LEU A 38 -0.06 -6.39 -0.68
C LEU A 38 -0.35 -7.85 -0.27
N ASN A 39 -1.31 -8.49 -0.94
CA ASN A 39 -1.60 -9.91 -0.78
C ASN A 39 -0.62 -10.76 -1.63
N ILE A 40 0.65 -10.75 -1.23
CA ILE A 40 1.73 -11.49 -1.89
C ILE A 40 2.57 -12.23 -0.84
N PRO A 41 3.37 -13.25 -1.22
CA PRO A 41 4.24 -13.96 -0.30
C PRO A 41 5.17 -13.03 0.48
N ALA A 42 5.41 -13.35 1.75
CA ALA A 42 6.28 -12.56 2.63
C ALA A 42 7.70 -12.42 2.03
N GLY A 43 8.28 -11.22 2.16
CA GLY A 43 9.60 -10.90 1.60
C GLY A 43 9.62 -10.58 0.10
N THR A 44 8.51 -10.79 -0.62
CA THR A 44 8.41 -10.39 -2.04
C THR A 44 7.90 -8.96 -2.22
N ALA A 45 7.90 -8.47 -3.46
CA ALA A 45 7.51 -7.12 -3.81
C ALA A 45 6.86 -7.04 -5.20
N VAL A 46 6.01 -6.03 -5.40
CA VAL A 46 5.49 -5.65 -6.72
C VAL A 46 6.26 -4.44 -7.24
N ARG A 47 6.70 -4.52 -8.49
CA ARG A 47 7.39 -3.45 -9.20
C ARG A 47 6.44 -2.78 -10.20
N PHE A 48 6.51 -1.45 -10.24
CA PHE A 48 5.77 -0.55 -11.11
C PHE A 48 6.78 0.27 -11.94
N GLU A 49 6.85 0.01 -13.24
CA GLU A 49 7.64 0.85 -14.17
C GLU A 49 6.98 2.23 -14.37
N PRO A 50 7.71 3.26 -14.84
CA PRO A 50 7.12 4.56 -15.19
C PRO A 50 5.94 4.42 -16.15
N GLY A 51 4.80 5.06 -15.85
CA GLY A 51 3.57 4.98 -16.64
C GLY A 51 2.82 3.64 -16.55
N GLN A 52 3.33 2.66 -15.80
CA GLN A 52 2.69 1.36 -15.71
C GLN A 52 1.43 1.42 -14.84
N LYS A 53 0.33 0.94 -15.41
CA LYS A 53 -0.91 0.63 -14.71
C LYS A 53 -0.98 -0.87 -14.42
N ARG A 54 -1.28 -1.23 -13.18
CA ARG A 54 -1.34 -2.63 -12.74
C ARG A 54 -2.43 -2.83 -11.70
N GLU A 55 -3.15 -3.94 -11.80
CA GLU A 55 -4.03 -4.38 -10.74
C GLU A 55 -3.25 -5.16 -9.68
N VAL A 56 -3.51 -4.84 -8.41
CA VAL A 56 -2.97 -5.54 -7.25
C VAL A 56 -4.08 -5.95 -6.31
N GLU A 57 -3.83 -7.05 -5.60
CA GLU A 57 -4.70 -7.51 -4.52
C GLU A 57 -4.11 -7.06 -3.19
N LEU A 58 -4.99 -6.59 -2.31
CA LEU A 58 -4.65 -6.13 -0.98
C LEU A 58 -5.30 -7.02 0.07
N VAL A 59 -4.61 -7.19 1.20
CA VAL A 59 -5.10 -7.90 2.37
C VAL A 59 -4.94 -7.01 3.60
N ALA A 60 -5.95 -7.04 4.48
CA ALA A 60 -5.94 -6.27 5.71
C ALA A 60 -4.75 -6.67 6.61
N PHE A 61 -4.20 -5.70 7.33
CA PHE A 61 -3.33 -6.00 8.47
C PHE A 61 -4.13 -6.75 9.55
N ALA A 62 -3.48 -7.72 10.17
CA ALA A 62 -3.99 -8.44 11.33
C ALA A 62 -3.36 -7.90 12.63
N GLY A 63 -3.63 -8.54 13.76
CA GLY A 63 -3.10 -8.15 15.07
C GLY A 63 -3.78 -6.88 15.60
N HIS A 64 -3.02 -6.01 16.28
CA HIS A 64 -3.55 -4.78 16.88
C HIS A 64 -4.01 -3.72 15.86
N ARG A 65 -3.80 -3.96 14.55
CA ARG A 65 -4.16 -3.01 13.47
C ARG A 65 -3.72 -1.58 13.79
N ALA A 66 -2.46 -1.41 14.15
CA ALA A 66 -1.87 -0.10 14.41
C ALA A 66 -0.63 0.11 13.54
N VAL A 67 -0.49 1.30 12.97
CA VAL A 67 0.55 1.64 11.99
C VAL A 67 1.37 2.82 12.52
N PHE A 68 2.67 2.62 12.66
CA PHE A 68 3.64 3.63 13.12
C PHE A 68 4.83 3.70 12.16
N GLY A 69 5.40 4.89 11.99
CA GLY A 69 6.52 5.11 11.08
C GLY A 69 6.05 5.42 9.66
N PHE A 70 6.57 4.68 8.66
CA PHE A 70 6.27 4.87 7.23
C PHE A 70 6.43 6.33 6.76
N ARG A 71 5.34 7.00 6.36
CA ARG A 71 5.33 8.42 5.98
C ARG A 71 4.82 9.31 7.12
N GLY A 72 4.47 8.72 8.25
CA GLY A 72 3.91 9.40 9.41
C GLY A 72 2.44 9.79 9.23
N GLU A 73 1.73 9.20 8.26
CA GLU A 73 0.38 9.63 7.91
C GLU A 73 -0.70 9.02 8.83
N VAL A 74 -0.44 7.86 9.43
CA VAL A 74 -1.36 7.20 10.39
C VAL A 74 -0.91 7.36 11.84
N MET A 75 0.33 6.95 12.17
CA MET A 75 0.95 7.09 13.50
C MET A 75 0.06 6.64 14.70
N GLY A 76 -0.68 5.55 14.54
CA GLY A 76 -1.66 5.13 15.54
C GLY A 76 -2.47 3.89 15.16
N PRO A 77 -3.49 3.55 15.97
CA PRO A 77 -4.46 2.52 15.62
C PRO A 77 -5.22 2.92 14.34
N LEU A 78 -5.49 1.95 13.48
CA LEU A 78 -6.36 2.09 12.32
C LEU A 78 -7.81 2.06 12.78
N GLU A 79 -8.68 2.83 12.13
CA GLU A 79 -10.12 2.71 12.35
C GLU A 79 -10.58 1.28 12.01
N VAL A 80 -11.46 0.76 12.85
CA VAL A 80 -12.04 -0.57 12.65
C VAL A 80 -13.16 -0.41 11.63
N ASN A 81 -12.87 -0.76 10.38
CA ASN A 81 -13.95 -1.03 9.43
C ASN A 81 -14.41 -2.46 9.69
N ASP A 82 -15.41 -2.60 10.57
CA ASP A 82 -16.18 -3.83 10.72
C ASP A 82 -17.08 -3.96 9.48
N GLU A 83 -16.62 -4.70 8.47
CA GLU A 83 -17.46 -5.26 7.41
C GLU A 83 -17.65 -6.77 7.62
#